data_AF-A0A7W0YEH3-F1
#
_entry.id   AF-A0A7W0YEH3-F1
#
_cell.length_a   1.000
_cell.length_b   1.000
_cell.length_c   1.000
_cell.angle_alpha   90.00
_cell.angle_beta   90.00
_cell.angle_gamma   90.00
#
_symmetry.space_group_name_H-M   'P 1'
#
loop_
_entity.id
_entity.type
_entity.pdbx_description
1 polymer ?
#
loop_
_entity_poly.entity_id
_entity_poly.type
_entity_poly.pdbx_seq_one_letter_code
_entity_poly.pdbx_strand_id
1 'polypeptide(L)'
;MAILLEDNFADIIGKAQCGLGYSDSQLAEKSGASAEAIRELRDGKFDPATAERIAPALQLNASALAALAQEKFCPNEIQLDGLV
;
A
#
# COMPACT_ATOMS: atom_id res chain seq x y z
N MET A 1 -24.03 -5.30 -5.67
CA MET A 1 -22.90 -5.80 -6.46
C MET A 1 -21.66 -5.16 -5.89
N ALA A 2 -20.76 -5.88 -5.23
CA ALA A 2 -19.56 -5.27 -4.64
C ALA A 2 -18.59 -4.92 -5.77
N ILE A 3 -18.20 -3.65 -5.87
CA ILE A 3 -17.14 -3.21 -6.79
C ILE A 3 -15.82 -3.61 -6.11
N LEU A 4 -15.06 -4.49 -6.74
CA LEU A 4 -13.73 -4.86 -6.25
C LEU A 4 -12.80 -3.65 -6.36
N LEU A 5 -11.99 -3.43 -5.33
CA LEU A 5 -11.00 -2.37 -5.34
C LEU A 5 -9.93 -2.70 -6.37
N GLU A 6 -9.79 -1.84 -7.39
CA GLU A 6 -8.83 -2.01 -8.48
C GLU A 6 -7.38 -1.97 -7.98
N ASP A 7 -7.12 -1.10 -6.99
CA ASP A 7 -5.81 -0.88 -6.39
C ASP A 7 -5.65 -1.69 -5.09
N ASN A 8 -4.67 -2.61 -5.07
CA ASN A 8 -4.29 -3.32 -3.84
C ASN A 8 -3.12 -2.59 -3.15
N PHE A 9 -2.83 -2.90 -1.88
CA PHE A 9 -1.74 -2.30 -1.11
C PHE A 9 -0.39 -2.37 -1.84
N ALA A 10 -0.13 -3.44 -2.59
CA ALA A 10 1.09 -3.62 -3.36
C ALA A 10 1.23 -2.58 -4.49
N ASP A 11 0.12 -2.23 -5.14
CA ASP A 11 0.09 -1.22 -6.19
C ASP A 11 0.32 0.19 -5.61
N ILE A 12 -0.34 0.51 -4.50
CA ILE A 12 -0.15 1.76 -3.76
C ILE A 12 1.31 1.95 -3.34
N ILE A 13 1.95 0.91 -2.82
CA ILE A 13 3.38 0.94 -2.44
C ILE A 13 4.25 1.17 -3.68
N GLY A 14 3.98 0.47 -4.78
CA GLY A 14 4.70 0.63 -6.04
C GLY A 14 4.59 2.05 -6.61
N LYS A 15 3.38 2.61 -6.62
CA LYS A 15 3.10 3.99 -7.07
C LYS A 15 3.76 5.02 -6.16
N ALA A 16 3.68 4.86 -4.84
CA ALA A 16 4.31 5.78 -3.89
C ALA A 16 5.84 5.76 -4.02
N GLN A 17 6.43 4.57 -4.10
CA GLN A 17 7.87 4.41 -4.29
C GLN A 17 8.34 5.02 -5.62
N CYS A 18 7.60 4.78 -6.71
CA CYS A 18 7.88 5.35 -8.03
C CYS A 18 7.73 6.88 -8.04
N GLY A 19 6.65 7.41 -7.45
CA GLY A 19 6.38 8.85 -7.37
C GLY A 19 7.43 9.62 -6.56
N LEU A 20 8.07 8.97 -5.57
CA LEU A 20 9.17 9.54 -4.80
C LEU A 20 10.56 9.31 -5.46
N GLY A 21 10.63 8.53 -6.54
CA GLY A 21 11.86 8.22 -7.25
C GLY A 21 12.82 7.30 -6.47
N TYR A 22 12.30 6.49 -5.55
CA TYR A 22 13.13 5.61 -4.73
C TYR A 22 13.37 4.25 -5.39
N SER A 23 14.64 3.88 -5.51
CA SER A 23 15.03 2.49 -5.77
C SER A 23 14.74 1.61 -4.54
N ASP A 24 14.60 0.30 -4.74
CA ASP A 24 14.36 -0.65 -3.62
C ASP A 24 15.46 -0.55 -2.54
N SER A 25 16.72 -0.34 -2.94
CA SER A 25 17.84 -0.11 -2.02
C SER A 25 17.70 1.18 -1.21
N GLN A 26 17.25 2.27 -1.85
CA GLN A 26 17.05 3.56 -1.15
C GLN A 26 15.89 3.47 -0.16
N LEU A 27 14.82 2.76 -0.53
CA LEU A 27 13.70 2.51 0.36
C LEU A 27 14.13 1.62 1.54
N ALA A 28 14.93 0.58 1.30
CA ALA A 28 15.51 -0.28 2.34
C ALA A 28 16.35 0.54 3.34
N GLU A 29 17.27 1.38 2.85
CA GLU A 29 18.08 2.25 3.71
C GLU A 29 17.22 3.23 4.53
N LYS A 30 16.20 3.85 3.92
CA LYS A 30 15.34 4.83 4.60
C LYS A 30 14.41 4.20 5.65
N SER A 31 13.92 3.00 5.38
CA SER A 31 12.98 2.29 6.26
C SER A 31 13.66 1.38 7.28
N GLY A 32 14.94 1.06 7.08
CA GLY A 32 15.65 0.03 7.83
C GLY A 32 15.09 -1.38 7.60
N ALA A 33 14.26 -1.57 6.56
CA ALA A 33 13.77 -2.88 6.14
C ALA A 33 14.71 -3.51 5.10
N SER A 34 14.74 -4.84 5.02
CA SER A 34 15.50 -5.54 3.99
C SER A 34 14.86 -5.35 2.61
N ALA A 35 15.69 -5.22 1.57
CA ALA A 35 15.21 -5.12 0.19
C ALA A 35 14.38 -6.34 -0.24
N GLU A 36 14.68 -7.52 0.31
CA GLU A 36 13.90 -8.74 0.12
C GLU A 36 12.48 -8.59 0.69
N ALA A 37 12.34 -8.11 1.92
CA ALA A 37 11.04 -7.90 2.56
C ALA A 37 10.19 -6.85 1.82
N ILE A 38 10.82 -5.78 1.31
CA ILE A 38 10.14 -4.79 0.45
C ILE A 38 9.62 -5.45 -0.83
N ARG A 39 10.42 -6.31 -1.45
CA ARG A 39 10.05 -7.01 -2.68
C ARG A 39 8.92 -8.01 -2.44
N GLU A 40 8.94 -8.73 -1.33
CA GLU A 40 7.84 -9.61 -0.92
C GLU A 40 6.54 -8.83 -0.68
N LEU A 41 6.62 -7.65 -0.05
CA LEU A 41 5.45 -6.79 0.11
C LEU A 41 4.86 -6.33 -1.22
N ARG A 42 5.71 -5.98 -2.19
CA ARG A 42 5.30 -5.62 -3.56
C ARG A 42 4.75 -6.80 -4.37
N ASP A 43 5.13 -8.02 -4.02
CA ASP A 43 4.60 -9.25 -4.62
C ASP A 43 3.24 -9.64 -4.04
N GLY A 44 2.75 -8.90 -3.03
CA GLY A 44 1.47 -9.16 -2.38
C GLY A 44 1.58 -10.00 -1.09
N LYS A 45 2.79 -10.27 -0.59
CA LYS A 45 2.97 -10.87 0.74
C LYS A 45 3.00 -9.79 1.80
N PHE A 46 1.85 -9.51 2.40
CA PHE A 46 1.77 -8.48 3.41
C PHE A 46 2.44 -8.92 4.71
N ASP A 47 3.51 -8.21 5.10
CA ASP A 47 4.12 -8.30 6.43
C ASP A 47 3.89 -6.99 7.19
N PRO A 48 3.14 -6.99 8.30
CA PRO A 48 2.79 -5.76 9.02
C PRO A 48 4.02 -5.03 9.56
N ALA A 49 5.03 -5.75 10.05
CA ALA A 49 6.25 -5.14 10.61
C ALA A 49 7.08 -4.42 9.54
N THR A 50 7.12 -4.95 8.32
CA THR A 50 7.77 -4.32 7.17
C THR A 50 6.95 -3.16 6.66
N ALA A 51 5.62 -3.30 6.56
CA ALA A 51 4.71 -2.23 6.17
C ALA A 51 4.83 -1.01 7.11
N GLU A 52 4.87 -1.23 8.43
CA GLU A 52 5.07 -0.17 9.43
C GLU A 52 6.42 0.55 9.29
N ARG A 53 7.47 -0.15 8.86
CA ARG A 53 8.80 0.43 8.63
C ARG A 53 8.85 1.26 7.34
N ILE A 54 8.25 0.79 6.25
CA ILE A 54 8.33 1.46 4.95
C ILE A 54 7.33 2.60 4.79
N ALA A 55 6.18 2.54 5.48
CA ALA A 55 5.13 3.52 5.41
C ALA A 55 5.61 4.97 5.65
N PRO A 56 6.36 5.30 6.73
CA PRO A 56 6.84 6.66 6.93
C PRO A 56 7.82 7.11 5.84
N ALA A 57 8.65 6.20 5.31
CA ALA A 57 9.57 6.52 4.21
C ALA A 57 8.82 6.86 2.91
N LEU A 58 7.69 6.20 2.66
CA LEU A 58 6.82 6.41 1.50
C LEU A 58 5.72 7.46 1.71
N GLN A 59 5.68 8.12 2.87
CA GLN A 59 4.61 9.06 3.26
C GLN A 59 3.21 8.40 3.23
N LEU A 60 3.15 7.11 3.52
CA LEU A 60 1.92 6.32 3.60
C LEU A 60 1.50 6.09 5.05
N ASN A 61 0.23 5.70 5.25
CA ASN A 61 -0.28 5.28 6.54
C ASN A 61 -0.23 3.75 6.67
N ALA A 62 0.56 3.24 7.61
CA ALA A 62 0.74 1.79 7.81
C ALA A 62 -0.57 1.07 8.19
N SER A 63 -1.41 1.71 9.02
CA SER A 63 -2.70 1.14 9.43
C SER A 63 -3.67 1.03 8.26
N ALA A 64 -3.65 2.00 7.34
CA ALA A 64 -4.45 1.94 6.11
C ALA A 64 -3.98 0.80 5.19
N LEU A 65 -2.67 0.62 5.02
CA LEU A 65 -2.11 -0.52 4.26
C LEU A 65 -2.51 -1.86 4.89
N ALA A 66 -2.47 -1.96 6.23
CA ALA A 66 -2.92 -3.16 6.94
C ALA A 66 -4.42 -3.41 6.80
N ALA A 67 -5.25 -2.38 6.72
CA ALA A 67 -6.69 -2.52 6.50
C ALA A 67 -7.00 -3.00 5.07
N LEU A 68 -6.26 -2.49 4.07
CA LEU A 68 -6.34 -2.91 2.67
C LEU A 68 -5.90 -4.37 2.50
N ALA A 69 -4.77 -4.76 3.11
CA ALA A 69 -4.26 -6.13 3.05
C ALA A 69 -5.18 -7.18 3.69
N GLN A 70 -6.00 -6.77 4.65
CA GLN A 70 -7.00 -7.63 5.28
C GLN A 70 -8.34 -7.66 4.52
N GLU A 71 -8.43 -7.00 3.36
CA GLU A 71 -9.68 -6.84 2.57
C GLU A 71 -10.82 -6.23 3.41
N LYS A 72 -10.48 -5.55 4.52
CA LYS A 72 -11.45 -4.96 5.47
C LYS A 72 -11.92 -3.59 5.04
N PHE A 73 -11.33 -3.03 3.99
CA PHE A 73 -11.69 -1.72 3.47
C PHE A 73 -12.64 -1.87 2.28
N CYS A 74 -13.89 -1.45 2.48
CA CYS A 74 -14.85 -1.23 1.42
C CYS A 74 -15.20 0.27 1.39
N PRO A 75 -15.09 0.97 0.24
CA PRO A 75 -15.57 2.35 0.16
C PRO A 75 -17.08 2.37 0.44
N ASN A 76 -17.53 3.38 1.20
CA ASN A 76 -18.96 3.57 1.44
C ASN A 76 -19.66 3.88 0.12
N GLU A 77 -20.81 3.27 -0.10
CA GLU A 77 -21.67 3.61 -1.24
C GLU A 77 -22.13 5.07 -1.09
N ILE A 78 -21.88 5.86 -2.12
CA ILE A 78 -22.29 7.27 -2.19
C ILE A 78 -23.43 7.35 -3.19
N GLN A 79 -24.59 7.82 -2.74
CA GLN A 79 -25.73 8.07 -3.62
C GLN A 79 -25.59 9.49 -4.17
N LEU A 80 -25.40 9.61 -5.49
CA LEU A 80 -25.30 10.89 -6.19
C LEU A 80 -26.58 11.12 -6.99
N ASP A 81 -27.33 12.17 -6.66
CA ASP A 81 -28.49 12.60 -7.44
C ASP A 81 -28.08 12.96 -8.89
N GLY A 82 -28.64 12.25 -9.86
CA GLY A 82 -28.43 12.50 -11.30
C GLY A 82 -27.46 11.56 -12.02
N LEU A 83 -26.83 10.60 -11.33
CA LEU A 83 -26.22 9.44 -11.99
C LEU A 83 -27.34 8.41 -12.27
N VAL A 84 -27.85 8.41 -13.51
CA VAL A 84 -28.75 7.37 -14.05
C VAL A 84 -28.00 6.38 -14.92
#